data_AF-A0A8J6MZP4-F1
#
_entry.id   AF-A0A8J6MZP4-F1
#
_cell.length_a   1.000
_cell.length_b   1.000
_cell.length_c   1.000
_cell.angle_alpha   90.00
_cell.angle_beta   90.00
_cell.angle_gamma   90.00
#
_symmetry.space_group_name_H-M   'P 1'
#
loop_
_entity.id
_entity.type
_entity.pdbx_description
1 polymer ?
#
loop_
_entity_poly.entity_id
_entity_poly.type
_entity_poly.pdbx_seq_one_letter_code
_entity_poly.pdbx_strand_id
1 'polypeptide(L)'
;LDSFIHEDGSDGKYEIPDWSDNPSDNVMRAELKKIISAAIQTLPHKYRLVFNLREIEGFNTKETAEILSISTQSVKTRLHRARLFLREEISKQYMEGRAQ
;
A
#
# COMPACT_ATOMS: atom_id res chain seq x y z
N LEU A 1 25.72 41.57 34.72
CA LEU A 1 24.50 41.20 35.47
C LEU A 1 23.52 42.36 35.33
N ASP A 2 22.91 42.48 34.15
CA ASP A 2 21.67 43.24 34.02
C ASP A 2 20.97 42.85 32.71
N SER A 3 19.66 42.74 32.86
CA SER A 3 18.57 42.63 31.89
C SER A 3 18.83 42.96 30.41
N PHE A 4 18.51 42.01 29.52
CA PHE A 4 17.90 42.30 28.22
C PHE A 4 16.90 41.18 27.86
N ILE A 5 15.73 41.23 28.50
CA ILE A 5 14.51 40.64 27.93
C ILE A 5 13.99 41.69 26.96
N HIS A 6 14.09 41.43 25.65
CA HIS A 6 13.28 42.13 24.65
C HIS A 6 12.15 41.19 24.27
N GLU A 7 10.99 41.47 24.87
CA GLU A 7 9.69 40.96 24.51
C GLU A 7 9.24 41.75 23.27
N ASP A 8 9.48 41.20 22.08
CA ASP A 8 8.81 41.59 20.84
C ASP A 8 8.05 40.36 20.35
N GLY A 9 6.74 40.37 20.63
CA GLY A 9 5.78 39.45 20.07
C GLY A 9 5.61 39.71 18.58
N SER A 10 6.40 39.01 17.78
CA SER A 10 6.00 38.67 16.42
C SER A 10 5.38 37.27 16.45
N ASP A 11 4.05 37.23 16.50
CA ASP A 11 3.20 36.06 16.19
C ASP A 11 3.35 35.68 14.71
N GLY A 12 4.57 35.41 14.28
CA GLY A 12 4.87 34.78 13.01
C GLY A 12 4.48 33.32 13.12
N LYS A 13 3.19 33.01 12.87
CA LYS A 13 2.81 31.65 12.49
C LYS A 13 3.61 31.30 11.25
N TYR A 14 4.72 30.60 11.43
CA TYR A 14 5.35 29.87 10.34
C TYR A 14 4.34 28.80 9.92
N GLU A 15 3.53 29.10 8.92
CA GLU A 15 2.77 28.09 8.19
C GLU A 15 3.80 27.17 7.57
N ILE A 16 4.02 26.02 8.20
CA ILE A 16 4.79 24.94 7.60
C ILE A 16 4.01 24.55 6.35
N PRO A 17 4.54 24.71 5.13
CA PRO A 17 3.85 24.27 3.94
C PRO A 17 3.53 22.79 4.09
N ASP A 18 2.26 22.43 3.92
CA ASP A 18 1.84 21.04 3.96
C ASP A 18 2.38 20.31 2.73
N TRP A 19 3.61 19.81 2.87
CA TRP A 19 4.30 19.01 1.87
C TRP A 19 3.66 17.64 1.67
N SER A 20 2.58 17.30 2.40
CA SER A 20 1.80 16.09 2.15
C SER A 20 1.02 16.13 0.82
N ASP A 21 0.88 17.32 0.23
CA ASP A 21 0.09 17.56 -0.98
C ASP A 21 0.94 17.96 -2.20
N ASN A 22 2.17 17.44 -2.27
CA ASN A 22 3.00 17.62 -3.47
C ASN A 22 2.33 16.94 -4.68
N PRO A 23 1.97 17.68 -5.75
CA PRO A 23 1.31 17.11 -6.93
C PRO A 23 2.10 15.96 -7.56
N SER A 24 3.43 16.00 -7.49
CA SER A 24 4.30 14.95 -8.01
C SER A 24 4.15 13.64 -7.22
N ASP A 25 3.99 13.72 -5.90
CA ASP A 25 3.79 12.55 -5.04
C ASP A 25 2.40 11.94 -5.25
N ASN A 26 1.39 12.78 -5.48
CA ASN A 26 0.04 12.34 -5.82
C ASN A 26 0.00 11.57 -7.15
N VAL A 27 0.74 12.04 -8.17
CA VAL A 27 0.87 11.34 -9.47
C VAL A 27 1.60 10.00 -9.29
N MET A 28 2.74 9.97 -8.60
CA MET A 28 3.46 8.71 -8.33
C MET A 28 2.61 7.69 -7.56
N ARG A 29 1.85 8.13 -6.56
CA ARG A 29 0.94 7.27 -5.79
C ARG A 29 -0.16 6.70 -6.68
N ALA A 30 -0.75 7.51 -7.55
CA ALA A 30 -1.78 7.07 -8.48
C ALA A 30 -1.24 6.04 -9.48
N GLU A 31 -0.02 6.23 -9.98
CA GLU A 31 0.65 5.29 -10.88
C GLU A 31 0.96 3.96 -10.19
N LEU A 32 1.54 4.00 -8.99
CA LEU A 32 1.78 2.79 -8.20
C LEU A 32 0.48 2.04 -7.91
N LYS A 33 -0.61 2.76 -7.59
CA LYS A 33 -1.93 2.16 -7.37
C LYS A 33 -2.46 1.46 -8.63
N LYS A 34 -2.24 2.03 -9.82
CA LYS A 34 -2.61 1.39 -11.10
C LYS A 34 -1.82 0.09 -11.30
N ILE A 35 -0.50 0.11 -11.08
CA ILE A 35 0.36 -1.08 -11.22
C ILE A 35 -0.11 -2.19 -10.26
N ILE A 36 -0.33 -1.86 -8.98
CA ILE A 36 -0.80 -2.84 -7.99
C ILE A 36 -2.17 -3.41 -8.39
N SER A 37 -3.10 -2.56 -8.82
CA SER A 37 -4.43 -3.00 -9.25
C SER A 37 -4.37 -3.92 -10.47
N ALA A 38 -3.52 -3.59 -11.45
CA ALA A 38 -3.29 -4.44 -12.62
C ALA A 38 -2.67 -5.78 -12.21
N ALA A 39 -1.67 -5.79 -11.34
CA ALA A 39 -1.05 -7.00 -10.83
C ALA A 39 -2.08 -7.90 -10.11
N ILE A 40 -2.97 -7.35 -9.28
CA ILE A 40 -4.05 -8.13 -8.63
C ILE A 40 -4.98 -8.78 -9.66
N GLN A 41 -5.26 -8.11 -10.78
CA GLN A 41 -6.09 -8.65 -11.86
C GLN A 41 -5.42 -9.79 -12.65
N THR A 42 -4.09 -9.89 -12.61
CA THR A 42 -3.36 -11.00 -13.23
C THR A 42 -3.28 -12.24 -12.33
N LEU A 43 -3.59 -12.13 -11.03
CA LEU A 43 -3.52 -13.27 -10.12
C LEU A 43 -4.51 -14.36 -10.55
N PRO A 44 -4.07 -15.64 -10.55
CA PRO A 44 -4.97 -16.78 -10.66
C PRO A 44 -6.13 -16.67 -9.66
N HIS A 45 -7.35 -16.94 -10.12
CA HIS A 45 -8.59 -16.73 -9.36
C HIS A 45 -8.54 -17.28 -7.92
N LYS A 46 -8.00 -18.50 -7.75
CA LYS A 46 -7.85 -19.17 -6.45
C LYS A 46 -6.93 -18.43 -5.45
N TYR A 47 -5.96 -17.67 -5.94
CA TYR A 47 -5.05 -16.86 -5.12
C TYR A 47 -5.64 -15.49 -4.84
N ARG A 48 -6.29 -14.88 -5.84
CA ARG A 48 -6.98 -13.60 -5.70
C ARG A 48 -8.07 -13.64 -4.64
N LEU A 49 -8.90 -14.68 -4.61
CA LEU A 49 -9.93 -14.84 -3.58
C LEU A 49 -9.36 -14.83 -2.16
N VAL A 50 -8.29 -15.61 -1.94
CA VAL A 50 -7.63 -15.67 -0.63
C VAL A 50 -6.96 -14.34 -0.28
N PHE A 51 -6.32 -13.68 -1.25
CA PHE A 51 -5.69 -12.39 -1.06
C PHE A 51 -6.70 -11.31 -0.68
N ASN A 52 -7.81 -11.20 -1.42
CA ASN A 52 -8.85 -10.22 -1.16
C ASN A 52 -9.43 -10.39 0.25
N LEU A 53 -9.84 -11.61 0.61
CA LEU A 53 -10.41 -11.87 1.94
C LEU A 53 -9.41 -11.56 3.07
N ARG A 54 -8.12 -11.86 2.89
CA ARG A 54 -7.12 -11.73 3.96
C ARG A 54 -6.52 -10.32 4.09
N GLU A 55 -6.29 -9.64 2.97
CA GLU A 55 -5.52 -8.38 2.92
C GLU A 55 -6.40 -7.16 2.66
N ILE A 56 -7.51 -7.33 1.94
CA ILE A 56 -8.42 -6.23 1.60
C ILE A 56 -9.58 -6.18 2.61
N GLU A 57 -10.26 -7.30 2.80
CA GLU A 57 -11.41 -7.40 3.69
C GLU A 57 -11.02 -7.64 5.16
N GLY A 58 -9.79 -8.09 5.42
CA GLY A 58 -9.26 -8.26 6.78
C GLY A 58 -9.72 -9.52 7.53
N PHE A 59 -10.38 -10.47 6.88
CA PHE A 59 -10.78 -11.74 7.50
C PHE A 59 -9.57 -12.51 8.02
N ASN A 60 -9.74 -13.25 9.11
CA ASN A 60 -8.71 -14.10 9.66
C ASN A 60 -8.54 -15.41 8.83
N THR A 61 -7.51 -16.22 9.12
CA THR A 61 -7.22 -17.44 8.33
C THR A 61 -8.31 -18.51 8.46
N LYS A 62 -8.95 -18.62 9.63
CA LYS A 62 -10.03 -19.59 9.88
C LYS A 62 -11.30 -19.17 9.16
N GLU A 63 -11.71 -17.90 9.29
CA GLU A 63 -12.86 -17.33 8.58
C GLU A 63 -12.71 -17.49 7.06
N THR A 64 -11.53 -17.18 6.52
CA THR A 64 -11.24 -17.36 5.09
C THR A 64 -11.34 -18.83 4.65
N ALA A 65 -10.88 -19.76 5.51
CA ALA A 65 -10.94 -21.19 5.25
C ALA A 65 -12.39 -21.68 5.20
N GLU A 66 -13.23 -21.19 6.12
CA GLU A 66 -14.67 -21.49 6.19
C GLU A 66 -15.42 -20.91 4.98
N ILE A 67 -15.24 -19.61 4.69
CA ILE A 67 -15.87 -18.93 3.54
C ILE A 67 -15.56 -19.64 2.22
N LEU A 68 -14.31 -20.07 2.03
CA LEU A 68 -13.87 -20.72 0.79
C LEU A 68 -14.00 -22.24 0.81
N SER A 69 -14.45 -22.84 1.93
CA SER A 69 -14.54 -24.29 2.12
C SER A 69 -13.23 -25.03 1.79
N ILE A 70 -12.10 -24.52 2.28
CA ILE A 70 -10.76 -25.12 2.11
C ILE A 70 -10.05 -25.24 3.46
N SER A 71 -8.94 -25.99 3.53
CA SER A 71 -8.15 -26.06 4.76
C SER A 71 -7.43 -24.74 5.07
N THR A 72 -7.24 -24.44 6.37
CA THR A 72 -6.41 -23.30 6.81
C THR A 72 -4.99 -23.37 6.28
N GLN A 73 -4.45 -24.58 6.10
CA GLN A 73 -3.16 -24.79 5.44
C GLN A 73 -3.19 -24.34 3.97
N SER A 74 -4.27 -24.67 3.24
CA SER A 74 -4.46 -24.20 1.86
C SER A 74 -4.55 -22.69 1.78
N VAL A 75 -5.23 -22.03 2.74
CA VAL A 75 -5.29 -20.56 2.83
C VAL A 75 -3.88 -19.97 2.96
N LYS A 76 -3.08 -20.48 3.91
CA LYS A 76 -1.69 -20.02 4.12
C LYS A 76 -0.84 -20.19 2.86
N THR A 77 -0.89 -21.37 2.24
CA THR A 77 -0.13 -21.64 1.01
C THR A 77 -0.58 -20.74 -0.14
N ARG A 78 -1.89 -20.60 -0.37
CA ARG A 78 -2.43 -19.74 -1.43
C ARG A 78 -2.08 -18.27 -1.22
N LEU A 79 -2.17 -17.77 0.02
CA LEU A 79 -1.79 -16.41 0.35
C LEU A 79 -0.29 -16.16 0.12
N HIS A 80 0.56 -17.09 0.52
CA HIS A 80 1.99 -16.98 0.25
C HIS A 80 2.27 -16.93 -1.26
N ARG A 81 1.66 -17.83 -2.05
CA ARG A 81 1.80 -17.84 -3.51
C ARG A 81 1.25 -16.56 -4.16
N ALA A 82 0.14 -16.02 -3.66
CA ALA A 82 -0.40 -14.74 -4.10
C ALA A 82 0.62 -13.61 -3.94
N ARG A 83 1.26 -13.51 -2.77
CA ARG A 83 2.28 -12.46 -2.50
C ARG A 83 3.53 -12.62 -3.37
N LEU A 84 3.99 -13.85 -3.61
CA LEU A 84 5.12 -14.10 -4.50
C LEU A 84 4.81 -13.64 -5.93
N PHE A 85 3.63 -14.00 -6.43
CA PHE A 85 3.17 -13.62 -7.76
C PHE A 85 3.05 -12.10 -7.89
N LEU A 86 2.39 -11.45 -6.93
CA LEU A 86 2.27 -9.99 -6.91
C LEU A 86 3.62 -9.30 -6.91
N ARG A 87 4.58 -9.78 -6.11
CA ARG A 87 5.92 -9.21 -6.06
C ARG A 87 6.60 -9.27 -7.42
N GLU A 88 6.54 -10.42 -8.08
CA GLU A 88 7.15 -10.61 -9.41
C GLU A 88 6.50 -9.70 -10.46
N GLU A 89 5.18 -9.66 -10.52
CA GLU A 89 4.45 -8.82 -11.48
C GLU A 89 4.64 -7.31 -11.24
N ILE A 90 4.60 -6.88 -9.97
CA ILE A 90 4.84 -5.48 -9.63
C ILE A 90 6.28 -5.09 -9.94
N SER A 91 7.27 -5.93 -9.60
CA SER A 91 8.67 -5.66 -9.94
C SER A 91 8.88 -5.54 -11.44
N LYS A 92 8.25 -6.40 -12.23
CA LYS A 92 8.32 -6.34 -13.69
C LYS A 92 7.70 -5.05 -14.24
N GLN A 93 6.45 -4.76 -13.90
CA GLN A 93 5.76 -3.57 -14.42
C GLN A 93 6.41 -2.26 -13.96
N TYR A 94 6.93 -2.23 -12.73
CA TYR A 94 7.63 -1.06 -12.20
C TYR A 94 8.97 -0.81 -12.91
N MET A 95 9.68 -1.87 -13.30
CA MET A 95 10.89 -1.74 -14.11
C MET A 95 10.57 -1.30 -15.55
N GLU A 96 9.50 -1.83 -16.15
CA GLU A 96 9.05 -1.46 -17.49
C GLU A 96 8.57 -0.01 -17.58
N GLY A 97 7.81 0.47 -16.58
CA GLY A 97 7.34 1.86 -16.52
C GLY A 97 8.46 2.91 -16.35
N ARG A 98 9.66 2.50 -15.91
CA ARG A 98 10.84 3.38 -15.83
C ARG A 98 11.70 3.42 -17.10
N ALA A 99 11.43 2.50 -18.04
CA ALA A 99 12.14 2.43 -19.31
C ALA A 99 11.45 3.25 -20.42
N GLN A 100 10.30 3.87 -20.13
CA GLN A 100 9.52 4.75 -21.01
C GLN A 100 9.66 6.20 -20.55
#